data_AF-A0A931KP17-F1
#
_entry.id   AF-A0A931KP17-F1
#
_cell.length_a   1.000
_cell.length_b   1.000
_cell.length_c   1.000
_cell.angle_alpha   90.00
_cell.angle_beta   90.00
_cell.angle_gamma   90.00
#
_symmetry.space_group_name_H-M   'P 1'
#
loop_
_entity.id
_entity.type
_entity.pdbx_description
1 polymer ?
#
loop_
_entity_poly.entity_id
_entity_poly.type
_entity_poly.pdbx_seq_one_letter_code
_entity_poly.pdbx_strand_id
1 'polypeptide(L)'
;MSKDSFTSLGRNKYLPFLLIVAGLLLSFGKPLMSTFSSAKLAVEIMPAPVIMPSIYKVYANEEALNGKYSLFKMVMVNKSNNIAENVEVSYEIPGLVQSKTIQKIPEILPGQTVVVNCFPSFDDKIVEKTTSSKETVNITVKGSNIKTIEEDFSIACKGRNEFMYSFIPADELRTAEESFDNMNLLSCLVTPEDPIIKYLTQKIQEKLLKGEAASVENKEEEGVRVMMGIYEATLRSHMVYSGTSGVPEKVGDVSTITQSIRLPREVVTGKTGLCIELSLLYASVMMCAGMDPVVYLVPGHAYPGFRMNGKYYAIESTAIGGEGMGGRSSAQDAYKAGMKNLETFIQNVQNGDTRYMILDVRESIKNGALAMELKDDNFLRQKIDEIAQSFDGGVPNNVALSNVSTDNNGGGGGGGGNTNTGSGLPSGYRSYQGPVSFGYPGSWSSLPRDAYWMPQCTRVFSNGARTTYVEVYNFPGYSSGQQAMNAIQRFVSNLGGYVQYQSAGQSGGFTVFNGTTTVGNGGLNWVAAFKSTGNGMAGVAIGANFGVNAEATAQKILSTLR
;
A
#
# COMPACT_ATOMS: atom_id res chain seq x y z
N MET A 1 8.73 81.96 87.41
CA MET A 1 9.69 81.50 86.38
C MET A 1 9.43 80.05 86.03
N SER A 2 9.01 79.85 84.76
CA SER A 2 9.35 78.71 83.89
C SER A 2 8.72 77.34 84.23
N LYS A 3 7.65 76.93 83.51
CA LYS A 3 7.68 76.20 82.21
C LYS A 3 8.20 74.77 82.40
N ASP A 4 7.52 73.69 82.04
CA ASP A 4 6.75 73.48 80.81
C ASP A 4 5.56 72.52 80.99
N SER A 5 4.56 72.80 80.17
CA SER A 5 3.35 72.05 79.88
C SER A 5 3.51 71.36 78.52
N PHE A 6 3.31 70.04 78.38
CA PHE A 6 2.89 69.38 77.13
C PHE A 6 2.26 68.03 77.50
N THR A 7 0.94 68.00 77.71
CA THR A 7 -0.08 67.46 76.77
C THR A 7 -0.03 65.96 76.54
N SER A 8 -0.86 65.27 77.32
CA SER A 8 -1.73 64.15 76.95
C SER A 8 -1.78 63.85 75.44
N LEU A 9 -0.99 62.88 74.99
CA LEU A 9 -1.31 62.14 73.77
C LEU A 9 -2.56 61.29 74.04
N GLY A 10 -3.63 61.62 73.30
CA GLY A 10 -4.92 60.96 73.39
C GLY A 10 -4.78 59.44 73.27
N ARG A 11 -5.28 58.75 74.30
CA ARG A 11 -5.50 57.30 74.31
C ARG A 11 -6.57 57.00 73.26
N ASN A 12 -6.10 56.78 72.03
CA ASN A 12 -6.96 56.57 70.87
C ASN A 12 -7.75 55.27 71.10
N LYS A 13 -9.02 55.37 71.52
CA LYS A 13 -9.89 54.21 71.85
C LYS A 13 -10.08 53.25 70.67
N TYR A 14 -9.72 53.70 69.47
CA TYR A 14 -9.76 52.92 68.25
C TYR A 14 -8.43 52.21 67.94
N LEU A 15 -7.33 52.47 68.65
CA LEU A 15 -6.02 51.84 68.40
C LEU A 15 -6.03 50.31 68.56
N PRO A 16 -6.63 49.70 69.61
CA PRO A 16 -6.76 48.25 69.66
C PRO A 16 -7.68 47.71 68.56
N PHE A 17 -8.71 48.46 68.15
CA PHE A 17 -9.59 48.08 67.04
C PHE A 17 -8.87 48.18 65.67
N LEU A 18 -8.03 49.21 65.48
CA LEU A 18 -7.17 49.40 64.31
C LEU A 18 -6.07 48.34 64.23
N LEU A 19 -5.53 47.90 65.36
CA LEU A 19 -4.55 46.82 65.44
C LEU A 19 -5.20 45.44 65.25
N ILE A 20 -6.46 45.25 65.64
CA ILE A 20 -7.23 44.04 65.32
C ILE A 20 -7.63 44.03 63.85
N VAL A 21 -8.04 45.18 63.27
CA VAL A 21 -8.36 45.30 61.84
C VAL A 21 -7.09 45.18 60.99
N ALA A 22 -5.97 45.78 61.38
CA ALA A 22 -4.68 45.62 60.73
C ALA A 22 -4.13 44.19 60.93
N GLY A 23 -4.32 43.61 62.11
CA GLY A 23 -3.97 42.22 62.41
C GLY A 23 -4.79 41.23 61.59
N LEU A 24 -6.09 41.45 61.42
CA LEU A 24 -6.98 40.68 60.53
C LEU A 24 -6.63 40.93 59.05
N LEU A 25 -6.29 42.15 58.66
CA LEU A 25 -5.77 42.45 57.31
C LEU A 25 -4.37 41.89 57.06
N LEU A 26 -3.59 41.53 58.08
CA LEU A 26 -2.27 40.90 57.93
C LEU A 26 -2.33 39.37 58.07
N SER A 27 -3.30 38.84 58.82
CA SER A 27 -3.54 37.39 58.98
C SER A 27 -4.49 36.83 57.92
N PHE A 28 -5.39 37.65 57.35
CA PHE A 28 -6.20 37.35 56.15
C PHE A 28 -5.74 38.11 54.89
N GLY A 29 -4.76 39.02 55.00
CA GLY A 29 -4.10 39.66 53.85
C GLY A 29 -2.71 39.09 53.56
N LYS A 30 -2.61 37.75 53.55
CA LYS A 30 -1.92 37.16 52.39
C LYS A 30 -2.65 37.69 51.16
N PRO A 31 -1.94 38.24 50.17
CA PRO A 31 -2.48 39.35 49.40
C PRO A 31 -3.81 38.95 48.75
N LEU A 32 -4.82 39.80 48.84
CA LEU A 32 -5.89 39.83 47.83
C LEU A 32 -5.32 40.01 46.40
N MET A 33 -4.03 40.33 46.26
CA MET A 33 -3.27 40.28 45.01
C MET A 33 -2.76 38.87 44.62
N SER A 34 -2.72 37.88 45.50
CA SER A 34 -2.32 36.50 45.15
C SER A 34 -3.49 35.66 44.65
N THR A 35 -4.73 36.11 44.87
CA THR A 35 -5.95 35.45 44.37
C THR A 35 -6.17 35.62 42.86
N PHE A 36 -5.32 36.39 42.16
CA PHE A 36 -5.33 36.48 40.68
C PHE A 36 -3.92 36.65 40.12
N SER A 37 -2.93 35.88 40.60
CA SER A 37 -1.65 35.82 39.89
C SER A 37 -1.86 35.05 38.59
N SER A 38 -2.31 35.76 37.55
CA SER A 38 -2.66 35.14 36.27
C SER A 38 -1.41 34.49 35.68
N ALA A 39 -1.50 33.20 35.40
CA ALA A 39 -0.50 32.49 34.64
C ALA A 39 -0.77 32.65 33.14
N LYS A 40 0.28 32.57 32.33
CA LYS A 40 0.21 32.68 30.87
C LYS A 40 0.86 31.46 30.24
N LEU A 41 0.06 30.68 29.52
CA LEU A 41 0.54 29.54 28.73
C LEU A 41 0.71 29.97 27.28
N ALA A 42 1.86 29.65 26.69
CA ALA A 42 2.04 29.62 25.25
C ALA A 42 1.78 28.18 24.78
N VAL A 43 0.99 28.04 23.71
CA VAL A 43 0.57 26.74 23.16
C VAL A 43 1.06 26.63 21.73
N GLU A 44 1.62 25.48 21.39
CA GLU A 44 1.99 25.11 20.03
C GLU A 44 1.37 23.74 19.72
N ILE A 45 0.68 23.61 18.58
CA ILE A 45 0.00 22.40 18.17
C ILE A 45 0.65 21.86 16.91
N MET A 46 1.06 20.59 16.96
CA MET A 46 1.59 19.82 15.84
C MET A 46 0.52 18.78 15.44
N PRO A 47 -0.30 19.05 14.42
CA PRO A 47 -1.35 18.13 13.99
C PRO A 47 -0.77 16.93 13.24
N ALA A 48 -1.47 15.79 13.31
CA ALA A 48 -1.26 14.70 12.38
C ALA A 48 -1.64 15.15 10.95
N PRO A 49 -1.02 14.57 9.91
CA PRO A 49 -1.27 15.00 8.54
C PRO A 49 -2.69 14.63 8.05
N VAL A 50 -3.22 13.50 8.49
CA VAL A 50 -4.54 12.98 8.11
C VAL A 50 -5.16 12.13 9.23
N ILE A 51 -6.48 11.97 9.20
CA ILE A 51 -7.19 10.89 9.89
C ILE A 51 -7.41 9.77 8.86
N MET A 52 -6.87 8.58 9.12
CA MET A 52 -7.17 7.37 8.35
C MET A 52 -8.21 6.53 9.13
N PRO A 53 -9.47 6.44 8.68
CA PRO A 53 -10.48 5.64 9.38
C PRO A 53 -10.08 4.18 9.60
N SER A 54 -9.30 3.61 8.68
CA SER A 54 -8.83 2.22 8.74
C SER A 54 -8.02 1.89 9.99
N ILE A 55 -7.41 2.88 10.65
CA ILE A 55 -6.54 2.69 11.82
C ILE A 55 -7.17 3.25 13.10
N TYR A 56 -8.48 3.49 13.15
CA TYR A 56 -9.13 4.18 14.28
C TYR A 56 -8.89 3.52 15.65
N LYS A 57 -8.67 2.20 15.70
CA LYS A 57 -8.31 1.47 16.93
C LYS A 57 -6.88 1.77 17.39
N VAL A 58 -5.96 2.05 16.47
CA VAL A 58 -4.58 2.48 16.78
C VAL A 58 -4.62 3.85 17.45
N TYR A 59 -5.40 4.79 16.89
CA TYR A 59 -5.56 6.12 17.49
C TYR A 59 -6.14 6.08 18.90
N ALA A 60 -6.98 5.08 19.22
CA ALA A 60 -7.61 4.92 20.52
C ALA A 60 -6.71 4.24 21.57
N ASN A 61 -5.50 3.81 21.19
CA ASN A 61 -4.56 3.11 22.08
C ASN A 61 -3.21 3.86 22.11
N GLU A 62 -2.93 4.53 23.23
CA GLU A 62 -1.70 5.32 23.41
C GLU A 62 -0.40 4.49 23.45
N GLU A 63 -0.50 3.18 23.63
CA GLU A 63 0.64 2.25 23.60
C GLU A 63 0.85 1.62 22.21
N ALA A 64 -0.15 1.71 21.31
CA ALA A 64 -0.08 1.10 20.00
C ALA A 64 1.08 1.67 19.18
N LEU A 65 1.89 0.77 18.61
CA LEU A 65 3.06 1.09 17.79
C LEU A 65 3.96 2.14 18.45
N ASN A 66 4.21 1.96 19.76
CA ASN A 66 5.03 2.83 20.61
C ASN A 66 4.46 4.26 20.78
N GLY A 67 3.14 4.41 20.74
CA GLY A 67 2.46 5.71 20.93
C GLY A 67 2.71 6.70 19.80
N LYS A 68 3.10 6.21 18.62
CA LYS A 68 3.45 7.01 17.45
C LYS A 68 2.26 7.80 16.87
N TYR A 69 1.05 7.28 17.00
CA TYR A 69 -0.12 7.75 16.25
C TYR A 69 -1.11 8.56 17.12
N SER A 70 -0.74 9.80 17.45
CA SER A 70 -1.64 10.79 18.05
C SER A 70 -2.28 11.67 16.97
N LEU A 71 -3.51 12.17 17.20
CA LEU A 71 -4.18 13.16 16.34
C LEU A 71 -3.44 14.49 16.28
N PHE A 72 -2.89 14.90 17.42
CA PHE A 72 -1.99 16.05 17.52
C PHE A 72 -1.14 15.91 18.78
N LYS A 73 0.01 16.59 18.75
CA LYS A 73 0.85 16.85 19.91
C LYS A 73 0.78 18.33 20.24
N MET A 74 0.51 18.66 21.50
CA MET A 74 0.47 20.02 21.99
C MET A 74 1.60 20.26 22.97
N VAL A 75 2.38 21.30 22.75
CA VAL A 75 3.44 21.76 23.66
C VAL A 75 2.93 23.02 24.35
N MET A 76 2.84 22.97 25.68
CA MET A 76 2.45 24.09 26.51
C MET A 76 3.64 24.55 27.34
N VAL A 77 3.95 25.85 27.30
CA VAL A 77 5.02 26.45 28.11
C VAL A 77 4.43 27.54 28.99
N ASN A 78 4.65 27.47 30.29
CA ASN A 78 4.30 28.56 31.18
C ASN A 78 5.31 29.71 31.03
N LYS A 79 4.89 30.80 30.39
CA LYS A 79 5.71 32.00 30.13
C LYS A 79 5.57 33.07 31.21
N SER A 80 4.89 32.77 32.31
CA SER A 80 4.71 33.68 33.43
C SER A 80 5.57 33.27 34.63
N ASN A 81 5.64 34.16 35.63
CA ASN A 81 6.30 33.88 36.91
C ASN A 81 5.36 33.24 37.96
N ASN A 82 4.15 32.87 37.55
CA ASN A 82 3.13 32.29 38.42
C ASN A 82 2.89 30.83 38.02
N ILE A 83 2.58 29.96 38.98
CA ILE A 83 2.17 28.57 38.70
C ILE A 83 0.82 28.60 37.98
N ALA A 84 0.65 27.83 36.90
CA ALA A 84 -0.66 27.59 36.31
C ALA A 84 -1.32 26.40 37.01
N GLU A 85 -2.53 26.58 37.53
CA GLU A 85 -3.19 25.58 38.40
C GLU A 85 -4.40 24.94 37.72
N ASN A 86 -4.57 23.63 37.96
CA ASN A 86 -5.68 22.79 37.49
C ASN A 86 -5.95 22.95 35.98
N VAL A 87 -4.90 22.88 35.18
CA VAL A 87 -4.99 23.03 33.73
C VAL A 87 -5.63 21.78 33.14
N GLU A 88 -6.74 21.95 32.44
CA GLU A 88 -7.46 20.90 31.73
C GLU A 88 -7.41 21.18 30.23
N VAL A 89 -7.02 20.16 29.48
CA VAL A 89 -7.00 20.18 28.01
C VAL A 89 -8.12 19.28 27.52
N SER A 90 -9.01 19.82 26.68
CA SER A 90 -10.07 19.07 26.03
C SER A 90 -10.07 19.32 24.52
N TYR A 91 -10.66 18.40 23.76
CA TYR A 91 -10.84 18.56 22.33
C TYR A 91 -12.21 18.03 21.89
N GLU A 92 -12.64 18.47 20.71
CA GLU A 92 -13.79 17.91 20.00
C GLU A 92 -13.52 17.91 18.49
N ILE A 93 -14.22 17.01 17.79
CA ILE A 93 -14.28 16.99 16.33
C ILE A 93 -15.76 16.92 15.98
N PRO A 94 -16.41 18.04 15.62
CA PRO A 94 -17.85 18.07 15.40
C PRO A 94 -18.33 16.93 14.49
N GLY A 95 -19.29 16.15 14.96
CA GLY A 95 -19.85 14.99 14.24
C GLY A 95 -19.05 13.69 14.34
N LEU A 96 -17.77 13.72 14.74
CA LEU A 96 -16.93 12.52 14.87
C LEU A 96 -16.58 12.19 16.32
N VAL A 97 -16.28 13.20 17.13
CA VAL A 97 -15.88 13.06 18.53
C VAL A 97 -16.52 14.17 19.34
N GLN A 98 -17.39 13.81 20.29
CA GLN A 98 -17.91 14.75 21.29
C GLN A 98 -16.79 15.26 22.19
N SER A 99 -16.96 16.43 22.79
CA SER A 99 -15.98 17.04 23.69
C SER A 99 -15.46 16.05 24.74
N LYS A 100 -14.15 15.81 24.73
CA LYS A 100 -13.44 14.88 25.61
C LYS A 100 -12.24 15.58 26.24
N THR A 101 -12.05 15.37 27.54
CA THR A 101 -10.82 15.77 28.23
C THR A 101 -9.68 14.83 27.85
N ILE A 102 -8.55 15.40 27.42
CA ILE A 102 -7.32 14.67 27.10
C ILE A 102 -6.51 14.45 28.36
N GLN A 103 -6.23 15.53 29.10
CA GLN A 103 -5.37 15.48 30.28
C GLN A 103 -5.75 16.57 31.28
N LYS A 104 -5.63 16.25 32.56
CA LYS A 104 -5.68 17.20 33.68
C LYS A 104 -4.30 17.31 34.30
N ILE A 105 -3.81 18.53 34.42
CA ILE A 105 -2.47 18.85 34.88
C ILE A 105 -2.64 19.73 36.14
N PRO A 106 -2.35 19.21 37.34
CA PRO A 106 -2.57 19.94 38.58
C PRO A 106 -1.80 21.26 38.65
N GLU A 107 -0.55 21.25 38.17
CA GLU A 107 0.32 22.43 38.19
C GLU A 107 1.29 22.44 37.01
N ILE A 108 1.56 23.64 36.49
CA ILE A 108 2.63 23.92 35.53
C ILE A 108 3.47 25.07 36.08
N LEU A 109 4.71 24.77 36.49
CA LEU A 109 5.63 25.72 37.09
C LEU A 109 6.11 26.79 36.09
N PRO A 110 6.54 27.97 36.55
CA PRO A 110 7.17 28.98 35.70
C PRO A 110 8.30 28.41 34.83
N GLY A 111 8.24 28.65 33.52
CA GLY A 111 9.20 28.13 32.55
C GLY A 111 9.08 26.64 32.23
N GLN A 112 8.22 25.88 32.91
CA GLN A 112 8.01 24.46 32.64
C GLN A 112 7.31 24.27 31.29
N THR A 113 7.76 23.24 30.58
CA THR A 113 7.14 22.73 29.36
C THR A 113 6.38 21.44 29.68
N VAL A 114 5.14 21.34 29.23
CA VAL A 114 4.31 20.14 29.27
C VAL A 114 3.95 19.74 27.85
N VAL A 115 4.01 18.45 27.56
CA VAL A 115 3.60 17.88 26.28
C VAL A 115 2.34 17.06 26.50
N VAL A 116 1.32 17.30 25.67
CA VAL A 116 0.03 16.61 25.71
C VAL A 116 -0.20 15.98 24.34
N ASN A 117 -0.30 14.65 24.29
CA ASN A 117 -0.65 13.92 23.08
C ASN A 117 -2.15 13.61 23.09
N CYS A 118 -2.83 13.86 21.97
CA CYS A 118 -4.25 13.52 21.82
C CYS A 118 -4.40 12.19 21.08
N PHE A 119 -4.90 11.16 21.77
CA PHE A 119 -5.22 9.84 21.21
C PHE A 119 -6.75 9.71 21.08
N PRO A 120 -7.33 9.96 19.88
CA PRO A 120 -8.76 10.04 19.76
C PRO A 120 -9.42 8.66 19.74
N SER A 121 -10.53 8.55 20.47
CA SER A 121 -11.44 7.41 20.39
C SER A 121 -12.65 7.78 19.55
N PHE A 122 -12.66 7.27 18.32
CA PHE A 122 -13.74 7.40 17.33
C PHE A 122 -14.78 6.28 17.50
N ASP A 123 -16.02 6.56 17.11
CA ASP A 123 -17.06 5.54 16.92
C ASP A 123 -16.69 4.59 15.76
N ASP A 124 -17.08 3.32 15.84
CA ASP A 124 -16.74 2.31 14.84
C ASP A 124 -17.28 2.66 13.44
N LYS A 125 -18.37 3.45 13.35
CA LYS A 125 -18.93 3.94 12.09
C LYS A 125 -17.98 4.82 11.28
N ILE A 126 -16.88 5.30 11.85
CA ILE A 126 -15.89 6.06 11.08
C ILE A 126 -15.40 5.29 9.84
N VAL A 127 -15.38 3.96 9.91
CA VAL A 127 -14.96 3.07 8.80
C VAL A 127 -16.02 2.93 7.70
N GLU A 128 -17.25 3.42 7.93
CA GLU A 128 -18.29 3.50 6.88
C GLU A 128 -17.97 4.62 5.87
N LYS A 129 -17.09 5.56 6.23
CA LYS A 129 -16.68 6.67 5.37
C LYS A 129 -15.88 6.19 4.17
N THR A 130 -16.40 6.39 2.97
CA THR A 130 -15.75 5.98 1.70
C THR A 130 -15.08 7.13 0.94
N THR A 131 -15.31 8.38 1.34
CA THR A 131 -14.80 9.58 0.67
C THR A 131 -14.04 10.48 1.63
N SER A 132 -13.03 11.17 1.10
CA SER A 132 -12.29 12.21 1.84
C SER A 132 -13.20 13.40 2.21
N SER A 133 -13.00 13.97 3.40
CA SER A 133 -13.55 15.26 3.83
C SER A 133 -12.51 16.07 4.62
N LYS A 134 -12.84 17.31 4.91
CA LYS A 134 -12.06 18.20 5.76
C LYS A 134 -12.82 18.39 7.06
N GLU A 135 -12.19 18.04 8.17
CA GLU A 135 -12.74 18.14 9.52
C GLU A 135 -12.02 19.26 10.28
N THR A 136 -12.70 19.83 11.27
CA THR A 136 -12.11 20.80 12.21
C THR A 136 -11.94 20.14 13.57
N VAL A 137 -10.74 20.24 14.14
CA VAL A 137 -10.46 19.83 15.52
C VAL A 137 -10.44 21.09 16.37
N ASN A 138 -11.38 21.19 17.32
CA ASN A 138 -11.41 22.30 18.28
C ASN A 138 -10.71 21.84 19.56
N ILE A 139 -9.83 22.68 20.11
CA ILE A 139 -9.07 22.42 21.33
C ILE A 139 -9.38 23.53 22.32
N THR A 140 -9.56 23.17 23.58
CA THR A 140 -9.80 24.11 24.67
C THR A 140 -8.87 23.80 25.82
N VAL A 141 -8.14 24.82 26.30
CA VAL A 141 -7.31 24.76 27.50
C VAL A 141 -7.92 25.69 28.55
N LYS A 142 -8.32 25.12 29.69
CA LYS A 142 -8.89 25.85 30.85
C LYS A 142 -8.03 25.63 32.07
N GLY A 143 -8.04 26.55 33.02
CA GLY A 143 -7.38 26.38 34.31
C GLY A 143 -7.86 27.42 35.31
N SER A 144 -7.52 27.25 36.58
CA SER A 144 -8.05 28.09 37.67
C SER A 144 -7.61 29.55 37.58
N ASN A 145 -6.42 29.80 37.04
CA ASN A 145 -5.79 31.14 37.00
C ASN A 145 -5.18 31.49 35.63
N ILE A 146 -5.63 30.83 34.55
CA ILE A 146 -5.27 31.19 33.17
C ILE A 146 -6.50 31.71 32.44
N LYS A 147 -6.30 32.52 31.38
CA LYS A 147 -7.37 32.76 30.41
C LYS A 147 -7.63 31.48 29.64
N THR A 148 -8.90 31.17 29.36
CA THR A 148 -9.25 30.07 28.44
C THR A 148 -8.57 30.30 27.10
N ILE A 149 -7.90 29.28 26.60
CA ILE A 149 -7.29 29.26 25.27
C ILE A 149 -8.16 28.36 24.41
N GLU A 150 -8.59 28.88 23.27
CA GLU A 150 -9.35 28.15 22.26
C GLU A 150 -8.52 28.18 20.98
N GLU A 151 -8.19 27.00 20.47
CA GLU A 151 -7.42 26.81 19.25
C GLU A 151 -8.18 25.84 18.36
N ASP A 152 -7.98 25.94 17.05
CA ASP A 152 -8.51 24.97 16.11
C ASP A 152 -7.53 24.73 14.97
N PHE A 153 -7.66 23.57 14.34
CA PHE A 153 -7.00 23.32 13.06
C PHE A 153 -7.87 22.43 12.19
N SER A 154 -7.66 22.53 10.88
CA SER A 154 -8.30 21.64 9.92
C SER A 154 -7.44 20.42 9.64
N ILE A 155 -8.08 19.26 9.49
CA ILE A 155 -7.43 18.00 9.13
C ILE A 155 -8.24 17.26 8.07
N ALA A 156 -7.55 16.59 7.14
CA ALA A 156 -8.23 15.73 6.17
C ALA A 156 -8.62 14.40 6.83
N CYS A 157 -9.90 14.04 6.78
CA CYS A 157 -10.38 12.71 7.13
C CYS A 157 -10.60 11.91 5.85
N LYS A 158 -9.80 10.87 5.67
CA LYS A 158 -9.73 10.09 4.45
C LYS A 158 -10.90 9.10 4.32
N GLY A 159 -11.05 8.48 3.15
CA GLY A 159 -11.89 7.30 3.01
C GLY A 159 -11.25 6.08 3.69
N ARG A 160 -12.04 5.11 4.13
CA ARG A 160 -11.56 3.87 4.78
C ARG A 160 -10.53 3.06 3.99
N ASN A 161 -10.46 3.27 2.67
CA ASN A 161 -9.55 2.58 1.77
C ASN A 161 -8.30 3.42 1.44
N GLU A 162 -8.25 4.69 1.84
CA GLU A 162 -7.10 5.54 1.56
C GLU A 162 -6.04 5.35 2.63
N PHE A 163 -4.89 4.86 2.21
CA PHE A 163 -3.77 4.51 3.08
C PHE A 163 -2.56 5.40 2.78
N MET A 164 -1.97 5.99 3.81
CA MET A 164 -0.80 6.85 3.68
C MET A 164 0.44 6.14 4.22
N TYR A 165 1.40 5.86 3.34
CA TYR A 165 2.60 5.06 3.61
C TYR A 165 3.61 5.72 4.56
N SER A 166 3.56 7.04 4.72
CA SER A 166 4.37 7.75 5.71
C SER A 166 3.65 9.00 6.21
N PHE A 167 3.83 9.32 7.49
CA PHE A 167 3.41 10.60 8.06
C PHE A 167 4.51 11.66 8.04
N ILE A 168 5.71 11.28 7.56
CA ILE A 168 6.85 12.19 7.42
C ILE A 168 6.60 13.11 6.21
N PRO A 169 6.73 14.44 6.35
CA PRO A 169 6.64 15.36 5.23
C PRO A 169 7.61 14.98 4.10
N ALA A 170 7.19 15.15 2.84
CA ALA A 170 7.97 14.69 1.69
C ALA A 170 9.36 15.34 1.58
N ASP A 171 9.51 16.57 2.08
CA ASP A 171 10.77 17.32 2.15
C ASP A 171 11.66 16.93 3.35
N GLU A 172 11.11 16.17 4.31
CA GLU A 172 11.83 15.60 5.45
C GLU A 172 12.32 14.17 5.20
N LEU A 173 11.79 13.48 4.18
CA LEU A 173 12.24 12.13 3.81
C LEU A 173 13.72 12.13 3.39
N ARG A 174 14.53 11.34 4.10
CA ARG A 174 15.97 11.12 3.89
C ARG A 174 16.29 9.72 3.39
N THR A 175 15.48 8.73 3.77
CA THR A 175 15.72 7.33 3.40
C THR A 175 14.50 6.71 2.69
N ALA A 176 14.73 5.60 1.99
CA ALA A 176 13.65 4.86 1.35
C ALA A 176 12.72 4.19 2.37
N GLU A 177 13.24 3.78 3.53
CA GLU A 177 12.47 3.19 4.63
C GLU A 177 11.44 4.18 5.21
N GLU A 178 11.85 5.45 5.38
CA GLU A 178 10.97 6.52 5.88
C GLU A 178 9.76 6.76 4.96
N SER A 179 9.85 6.39 3.67
CA SER A 179 8.72 6.50 2.73
C SER A 179 7.62 5.47 3.01
N PHE A 180 7.93 4.42 3.78
CA PHE A 180 7.03 3.32 4.16
C PHE A 180 6.92 3.15 5.68
N ASP A 181 7.23 4.19 6.45
CA ASP A 181 7.24 4.23 7.91
C ASP A 181 5.90 3.81 8.56
N ASN A 182 4.80 3.80 7.80
CA ASN A 182 3.49 3.32 8.24
C ASN A 182 3.18 1.86 7.86
N MET A 183 4.11 1.08 7.32
CA MET A 183 3.80 -0.27 6.80
C MET A 183 3.05 -1.16 7.80
N ASN A 184 3.36 -1.08 9.10
CA ASN A 184 2.71 -1.89 10.13
C ASN A 184 1.21 -1.60 10.24
N LEU A 185 0.77 -0.41 9.85
CA LEU A 185 -0.66 -0.05 9.78
C LEU A 185 -1.41 -0.79 8.68
N LEU A 186 -0.73 -1.36 7.67
CA LEU A 186 -1.37 -2.23 6.67
C LEU A 186 -2.04 -3.45 7.31
N SER A 187 -1.58 -3.90 8.49
CA SER A 187 -2.26 -4.95 9.26
C SER A 187 -3.68 -4.57 9.66
N CYS A 188 -4.00 -3.28 9.77
CA CYS A 188 -5.37 -2.82 10.04
C CYS A 188 -6.34 -3.08 8.86
N LEU A 189 -5.79 -3.30 7.66
CA LEU A 189 -6.50 -3.69 6.43
C LEU A 189 -6.51 -5.21 6.22
N VAL A 190 -5.82 -5.98 7.08
CA VAL A 190 -5.94 -7.44 7.13
C VAL A 190 -7.13 -7.76 8.04
N THR A 191 -8.25 -8.19 7.46
CA THR A 191 -9.54 -8.27 8.14
C THR A 191 -10.01 -9.72 8.30
N PRO A 192 -9.38 -10.52 9.20
CA PRO A 192 -9.77 -11.92 9.41
C PRO A 192 -11.13 -12.06 10.12
N GLU A 193 -11.51 -11.06 10.91
CA GLU A 193 -12.77 -11.08 11.67
C GLU A 193 -13.99 -10.66 10.86
N ASP A 194 -13.76 -10.12 9.65
CA ASP A 194 -14.78 -9.75 8.68
C ASP A 194 -15.70 -10.95 8.35
N PRO A 195 -17.03 -10.85 8.55
CA PRO A 195 -17.97 -11.92 8.25
C PRO A 195 -17.91 -12.45 6.81
N ILE A 196 -17.59 -11.60 5.84
CA ILE A 196 -17.45 -11.97 4.42
C ILE A 196 -16.16 -12.77 4.20
N ILE A 197 -15.07 -12.39 4.86
CA ILE A 197 -13.79 -13.13 4.78
C ILE A 197 -13.86 -14.46 5.51
N LYS A 198 -14.52 -14.51 6.68
CA LYS A 198 -14.83 -15.77 7.38
C LYS A 198 -15.63 -16.70 6.48
N TYR A 199 -16.66 -16.18 5.83
CA TYR A 199 -17.50 -16.97 4.93
C TYR A 199 -16.73 -17.47 3.69
N LEU A 200 -15.89 -16.62 3.08
CA LEU A 200 -15.00 -17.02 2.00
C LEU A 200 -14.04 -18.14 2.45
N THR A 201 -13.42 -17.97 3.62
CA THR A 201 -12.48 -18.94 4.21
C THR A 201 -13.16 -20.30 4.39
N GLN A 202 -14.39 -20.32 4.93
CA GLN A 202 -15.21 -21.52 5.03
C GLN A 202 -15.44 -22.17 3.66
N LYS A 203 -15.84 -21.41 2.63
CA LYS A 203 -16.05 -21.96 1.27
C LYS A 203 -14.78 -22.57 0.66
N ILE A 204 -13.63 -21.94 0.88
CA ILE A 204 -12.34 -22.47 0.42
C ILE A 204 -12.04 -23.79 1.13
N GLN A 205 -12.21 -23.85 2.46
CA GLN A 205 -11.99 -25.05 3.25
C GLN A 205 -12.91 -26.21 2.83
N GLU A 206 -14.20 -25.93 2.65
CA GLU A 206 -15.20 -26.91 2.26
C GLU A 206 -14.94 -27.46 0.85
N LYS A 207 -14.73 -26.58 -0.14
CA LYS A 207 -14.77 -26.96 -1.57
C LYS A 207 -13.40 -27.26 -2.18
N LEU A 208 -12.35 -26.59 -1.74
CA LEU A 208 -11.00 -26.76 -2.30
C LEU A 208 -10.12 -27.65 -1.41
N LEU A 209 -10.25 -27.50 -0.09
CA LEU A 209 -9.45 -28.26 0.88
C LEU A 209 -10.15 -29.53 1.40
N LYS A 210 -11.43 -29.76 1.04
CA LYS A 210 -12.20 -30.98 1.32
C LYS A 210 -12.33 -31.33 2.82
N GLY A 211 -12.55 -30.35 3.69
CA GLY A 211 -12.97 -30.55 5.10
C GLY A 211 -11.91 -30.29 6.18
N GLU A 212 -12.38 -30.18 7.43
CA GLU A 212 -11.77 -29.59 8.65
C GLU A 212 -10.49 -30.26 9.19
N ALA A 213 -9.42 -30.34 8.40
CA ALA A 213 -8.07 -30.59 8.94
C ALA A 213 -7.24 -29.29 9.03
N ALA A 214 -7.90 -28.13 9.10
CA ALA A 214 -7.26 -26.82 9.23
C ALA A 214 -7.28 -26.27 10.66
N SER A 215 -7.31 -27.14 11.69
CA SER A 215 -6.32 -26.89 12.74
C SER A 215 -5.00 -27.21 12.07
N VAL A 216 -4.28 -26.19 11.61
CA VAL A 216 -2.91 -26.33 11.13
C VAL A 216 -2.18 -27.14 12.20
N GLU A 217 -1.99 -28.44 11.98
CA GLU A 217 -1.32 -29.32 12.94
C GLU A 217 0.18 -29.02 12.92
N ASN A 218 0.61 -27.76 13.05
CA ASN A 218 2.00 -27.29 12.93
C ASN A 218 2.82 -27.96 11.80
N LYS A 219 2.16 -28.42 10.74
CA LYS A 219 2.77 -29.07 9.58
C LYS A 219 2.90 -28.03 8.49
N GLU A 220 4.15 -27.74 8.15
CA GLU A 220 4.52 -26.77 7.11
C GLU A 220 3.82 -27.08 5.79
N GLU A 221 3.66 -28.37 5.48
CA GLU A 221 3.01 -28.88 4.27
C GLU A 221 1.53 -28.50 4.20
N GLU A 222 0.81 -28.57 5.33
CA GLU A 222 -0.59 -28.12 5.38
C GLU A 222 -0.70 -26.60 5.27
N GLY A 223 0.24 -25.85 5.84
CA GLY A 223 0.32 -24.40 5.63
C GLY A 223 0.49 -24.02 4.16
N VAL A 224 1.41 -24.70 3.45
CA VAL A 224 1.61 -24.50 2.00
C VAL A 224 0.36 -24.90 1.22
N ARG A 225 -0.29 -26.02 1.59
CA ARG A 225 -1.53 -26.48 0.97
C ARG A 225 -2.67 -25.48 1.13
N VAL A 226 -2.84 -24.88 2.31
CA VAL A 226 -3.83 -23.81 2.54
C VAL A 226 -3.51 -22.59 1.67
N MET A 227 -2.26 -22.09 1.69
CA MET A 227 -1.84 -20.95 0.89
C MET A 227 -2.07 -21.16 -0.63
N MET A 228 -1.74 -22.35 -1.14
CA MET A 228 -2.02 -22.74 -2.52
C MET A 228 -3.53 -22.89 -2.80
N GLY A 229 -4.32 -23.33 -1.82
CA GLY A 229 -5.78 -23.40 -1.92
C GLY A 229 -6.42 -22.02 -2.02
N ILE A 230 -5.89 -21.02 -1.32
CA ILE A 230 -6.31 -19.61 -1.46
C ILE A 230 -5.99 -19.12 -2.87
N TYR A 231 -4.79 -19.42 -3.38
CA TYR A 231 -4.43 -19.08 -4.75
C TYR A 231 -5.38 -19.72 -5.77
N GLU A 232 -5.65 -21.02 -5.62
CA GLU A 232 -6.57 -21.73 -6.49
C GLU A 232 -7.99 -21.14 -6.44
N ALA A 233 -8.45 -20.69 -5.28
CA ALA A 233 -9.71 -19.98 -5.14
C ALA A 233 -9.74 -18.69 -5.97
N THR A 234 -8.67 -17.88 -5.86
CA THR A 234 -8.57 -16.64 -6.66
C THR A 234 -8.50 -16.93 -8.17
N LEU A 235 -7.76 -17.96 -8.57
CA LEU A 235 -7.65 -18.38 -9.97
C LEU A 235 -9.00 -18.84 -10.55
N ARG A 236 -9.70 -19.74 -9.84
CA ARG A 236 -11.00 -20.30 -10.24
C ARG A 236 -12.13 -19.28 -10.23
N SER A 237 -12.08 -18.31 -9.31
CA SER A 237 -13.03 -17.19 -9.29
C SER A 237 -12.93 -16.28 -10.52
N HIS A 238 -11.92 -16.51 -11.37
CA HIS A 238 -11.51 -15.65 -12.48
C HIS A 238 -11.05 -14.26 -12.03
N MET A 239 -10.49 -14.15 -10.84
CA MET A 239 -9.89 -12.91 -10.37
C MET A 239 -8.76 -12.44 -11.30
N VAL A 240 -8.64 -11.13 -11.44
CA VAL A 240 -7.74 -10.45 -12.36
C VAL A 240 -6.79 -9.57 -11.55
N TYR A 241 -5.49 -9.81 -11.67
CA TYR A 241 -4.50 -8.83 -11.23
C TYR A 241 -4.67 -7.57 -12.07
N SER A 242 -4.73 -6.39 -11.45
CA SER A 242 -4.79 -5.11 -12.16
C SER A 242 -3.45 -4.42 -11.99
N GLY A 243 -2.62 -4.44 -13.04
CA GLY A 243 -1.23 -3.94 -13.00
C GLY A 243 -1.09 -2.42 -12.92
N THR A 244 -2.10 -1.70 -12.44
CA THR A 244 -1.99 -0.27 -12.16
C THR A 244 -1.06 -0.08 -10.97
N SER A 245 0.01 0.71 -11.12
CA SER A 245 1.06 0.97 -10.12
C SER A 245 0.47 1.22 -8.73
N GLY A 246 0.45 0.17 -7.90
CA GLY A 246 -0.09 0.25 -6.55
C GLY A 246 0.95 0.68 -5.53
N VAL A 247 2.19 0.20 -5.66
CA VAL A 247 3.27 0.57 -4.73
C VAL A 247 4.09 1.71 -5.36
N PRO A 248 4.29 2.84 -4.64
CA PRO A 248 5.12 3.93 -5.14
C PRO A 248 6.54 3.46 -5.51
N GLU A 249 6.94 3.64 -6.77
CA GLU A 249 8.29 3.26 -7.24
C GLU A 249 9.35 4.35 -6.96
N LYS A 250 8.93 5.58 -6.59
CA LYS A 250 9.82 6.73 -6.38
C LYS A 250 9.50 7.48 -5.08
N VAL A 251 10.56 7.94 -4.42
CA VAL A 251 10.52 8.87 -3.29
C VAL A 251 10.34 10.29 -3.84
N GLY A 252 9.39 11.06 -3.29
CA GLY A 252 9.37 12.52 -3.43
C GLY A 252 8.19 13.17 -4.18
N ASP A 253 7.13 12.44 -4.53
CA ASP A 253 5.91 13.06 -5.06
C ASP A 253 4.80 12.97 -3.99
N VAL A 254 4.32 14.14 -3.55
CA VAL A 254 3.38 14.32 -2.43
C VAL A 254 2.03 13.65 -2.73
N SER A 255 1.74 13.42 -4.01
CA SER A 255 0.58 12.66 -4.47
C SER A 255 0.76 11.13 -4.41
N THR A 256 1.97 10.64 -4.15
CA THR A 256 2.35 9.22 -4.20
C THR A 256 2.42 8.54 -2.83
N ILE A 257 2.32 9.28 -1.72
CA ILE A 257 2.36 8.71 -0.36
C ILE A 257 1.01 8.09 0.03
N THR A 258 -0.09 8.54 -0.59
CA THR A 258 -1.43 7.98 -0.34
C THR A 258 -1.87 7.07 -1.49
N GLN A 259 -2.28 5.85 -1.17
CA GLN A 259 -2.84 4.88 -2.12
C GLN A 259 -4.25 4.49 -1.70
N SER A 260 -5.16 4.32 -2.66
CA SER A 260 -6.43 3.64 -2.41
C SER A 260 -6.21 2.12 -2.46
N ILE A 261 -6.41 1.45 -1.34
CA ILE A 261 -6.28 0.00 -1.15
C ILE A 261 -7.68 -0.54 -0.84
N ARG A 262 -8.28 -1.28 -1.77
CA ARG A 262 -9.55 -1.96 -1.53
C ARG A 262 -9.40 -3.00 -0.43
N LEU A 263 -10.44 -3.11 0.40
CA LEU A 263 -10.48 -4.10 1.46
C LEU A 263 -10.56 -5.52 0.88
N PRO A 264 -10.08 -6.54 1.62
CA PRO A 264 -10.20 -7.94 1.21
C PRO A 264 -11.58 -8.34 0.68
N ARG A 265 -12.67 -7.92 1.35
CA ARG A 265 -14.06 -8.16 0.92
C ARG A 265 -14.40 -7.52 -0.44
N GLU A 266 -13.83 -6.37 -0.75
CA GLU A 266 -14.04 -5.64 -2.01
C GLU A 266 -13.19 -6.26 -3.13
N VAL A 267 -11.98 -6.72 -2.82
CA VAL A 267 -11.10 -7.44 -3.77
C VAL A 267 -11.74 -8.74 -4.24
N VAL A 268 -12.21 -9.57 -3.30
CA VAL A 268 -12.82 -10.86 -3.64
C VAL A 268 -14.13 -10.68 -4.41
N THR A 269 -15.02 -9.79 -3.94
CA THR A 269 -16.32 -9.58 -4.60
C THR A 269 -16.23 -8.76 -5.89
N GLY A 270 -15.16 -8.00 -6.06
CA GLY A 270 -14.82 -7.30 -7.30
C GLY A 270 -14.06 -8.16 -8.31
N LYS A 271 -13.50 -9.30 -7.89
CA LYS A 271 -12.64 -10.18 -8.73
C LYS A 271 -11.46 -9.44 -9.38
N THR A 272 -10.94 -8.42 -8.71
CA THR A 272 -9.75 -7.68 -9.15
C THR A 272 -8.97 -7.18 -7.95
N GLY A 273 -7.63 -7.24 -8.04
CA GLY A 273 -6.75 -6.72 -7.00
C GLY A 273 -5.41 -6.21 -7.55
N LEU A 274 -4.81 -5.24 -6.86
CA LEU A 274 -3.39 -4.88 -6.95
C LEU A 274 -2.53 -5.88 -6.16
N CYS A 275 -1.19 -5.79 -6.27
CA CYS A 275 -0.28 -6.70 -5.58
C CYS A 275 -0.45 -6.64 -4.05
N ILE A 276 -0.56 -5.43 -3.49
CA ILE A 276 -0.83 -5.22 -2.07
C ILE A 276 -2.24 -5.68 -1.66
N GLU A 277 -3.25 -5.40 -2.47
CA GLU A 277 -4.64 -5.80 -2.19
C GLU A 277 -4.81 -7.33 -2.15
N LEU A 278 -4.18 -8.03 -3.10
CA LEU A 278 -4.13 -9.49 -3.12
C LEU A 278 -3.36 -10.03 -1.90
N SER A 279 -2.25 -9.40 -1.54
CA SER A 279 -1.47 -9.80 -0.36
C SER A 279 -2.28 -9.68 0.93
N LEU A 280 -3.03 -8.60 1.10
CA LEU A 280 -3.91 -8.38 2.26
C LEU A 280 -5.11 -9.34 2.28
N LEU A 281 -5.69 -9.66 1.12
CA LEU A 281 -6.72 -10.70 1.00
C LEU A 281 -6.20 -12.06 1.49
N TYR A 282 -5.03 -12.48 0.99
CA TYR A 282 -4.43 -13.76 1.37
C TYR A 282 -4.08 -13.79 2.85
N ALA A 283 -3.48 -12.72 3.38
CA ALA A 283 -3.19 -12.60 4.80
C ALA A 283 -4.47 -12.69 5.65
N SER A 284 -5.58 -12.09 5.21
CA SER A 284 -6.85 -12.12 5.94
C SER A 284 -7.44 -13.53 6.00
N VAL A 285 -7.42 -14.26 4.89
CA VAL A 285 -7.89 -15.65 4.82
C VAL A 285 -6.99 -16.59 5.61
N MET A 286 -5.66 -16.45 5.50
CA MET A 286 -4.70 -17.25 6.29
C MET A 286 -4.84 -17.00 7.79
N MET A 287 -4.97 -15.74 8.22
CA MET A 287 -5.18 -15.43 9.64
C MET A 287 -6.53 -15.96 10.14
N CYS A 288 -7.59 -15.86 9.32
CA CYS A 288 -8.89 -16.47 9.63
C CYS A 288 -8.80 -18.00 9.74
N ALA A 289 -7.92 -18.64 8.96
CA ALA A 289 -7.62 -20.08 9.05
C ALA A 289 -6.66 -20.44 10.19
N GLY A 290 -6.33 -19.50 11.08
CA GLY A 290 -5.49 -19.73 12.25
C GLY A 290 -3.98 -19.73 11.97
N MET A 291 -3.54 -19.32 10.78
CA MET A 291 -2.12 -19.22 10.43
C MET A 291 -1.51 -17.89 10.92
N ASP A 292 -0.18 -17.78 10.79
CA ASP A 292 0.59 -16.56 11.05
C ASP A 292 1.05 -15.94 9.72
N PRO A 293 0.22 -15.11 9.07
CA PRO A 293 0.55 -14.57 7.77
C PRO A 293 1.57 -13.45 7.84
N VAL A 294 2.32 -13.31 6.76
CA VAL A 294 3.24 -12.22 6.50
C VAL A 294 2.98 -11.64 5.12
N VAL A 295 3.30 -10.36 4.93
CA VAL A 295 3.34 -9.73 3.61
C VAL A 295 4.76 -9.24 3.37
N TYR A 296 5.35 -9.63 2.24
CA TYR A 296 6.66 -9.15 1.82
C TYR A 296 6.46 -7.92 0.94
N LEU A 297 7.07 -6.81 1.34
CA LEU A 297 7.11 -5.57 0.58
C LEU A 297 8.51 -5.42 -0.02
N VAL A 298 8.58 -5.24 -1.33
CA VAL A 298 9.80 -4.97 -2.07
C VAL A 298 9.57 -3.78 -2.99
N PRO A 299 10.62 -3.14 -3.55
CA PRO A 299 10.42 -2.02 -4.47
C PRO A 299 9.44 -2.35 -5.61
N GLY A 300 8.31 -1.64 -5.65
CA GLY A 300 7.27 -1.77 -6.68
C GLY A 300 6.35 -3.00 -6.57
N HIS A 301 6.52 -3.88 -5.58
CA HIS A 301 5.76 -5.12 -5.50
C HIS A 301 5.47 -5.58 -4.07
N ALA A 302 4.40 -6.36 -3.91
CA ALA A 302 4.04 -7.00 -2.65
C ALA A 302 3.47 -8.39 -2.92
N TYR A 303 3.84 -9.35 -2.07
CA TYR A 303 3.33 -10.72 -2.18
C TYR A 303 3.10 -11.36 -0.79
N PRO A 304 2.10 -12.23 -0.64
CA PRO A 304 1.75 -12.84 0.63
C PRO A 304 2.57 -14.08 0.95
N GLY A 305 2.57 -14.43 2.24
CA GLY A 305 3.15 -15.64 2.75
C GLY A 305 2.72 -15.94 4.18
N PHE A 306 3.38 -16.89 4.82
CA PHE A 306 3.20 -17.17 6.24
C PHE A 306 4.51 -17.60 6.88
N ARG A 307 4.54 -17.52 8.21
CA ARG A 307 5.60 -18.04 9.05
C ARG A 307 5.09 -19.26 9.81
N MET A 308 5.91 -20.31 9.90
CA MET A 308 5.59 -21.50 10.69
C MET A 308 6.87 -22.17 11.13
N ASN A 309 6.96 -22.61 12.39
CA ASN A 309 8.13 -23.31 12.95
C ASN A 309 9.47 -22.58 12.69
N GLY A 310 9.46 -21.24 12.67
CA GLY A 310 10.64 -20.42 12.39
C GLY A 310 11.05 -20.32 10.92
N LYS A 311 10.28 -20.91 10.00
CA LYS A 311 10.49 -20.80 8.55
C LYS A 311 9.46 -19.87 7.91
N TYR A 312 9.84 -19.33 6.76
CA TYR A 312 9.06 -18.40 5.96
C TYR A 312 8.68 -19.04 4.63
N TYR A 313 7.44 -18.80 4.21
CA TYR A 313 6.88 -19.26 2.95
C TYR A 313 6.29 -18.08 2.19
N ALA A 314 6.22 -18.18 0.87
CA ALA A 314 5.71 -17.12 0.01
C ALA A 314 5.00 -17.71 -1.22
N ILE A 315 4.05 -16.97 -1.77
CA ILE A 315 3.39 -17.28 -3.05
C ILE A 315 3.30 -16.02 -3.91
N GLU A 316 3.57 -16.14 -5.21
CA GLU A 316 3.39 -15.02 -6.14
C GLU A 316 1.89 -14.88 -6.49
N SER A 317 1.14 -14.19 -5.64
CA SER A 317 -0.31 -14.04 -5.79
C SER A 317 -0.71 -13.30 -7.07
N THR A 318 0.17 -12.49 -7.68
CA THR A 318 -0.14 -11.79 -8.94
C THR A 318 -0.05 -12.70 -10.16
N ALA A 319 0.49 -13.92 -10.01
CA ALA A 319 0.57 -14.93 -11.08
C ALA A 319 -0.80 -15.47 -11.52
N ILE A 320 -1.90 -15.10 -10.83
CA ILE A 320 -3.28 -15.29 -11.31
C ILE A 320 -3.53 -14.55 -12.62
N GLY A 321 -2.65 -13.61 -12.98
CA GLY A 321 -2.65 -12.87 -14.23
C GLY A 321 -3.83 -11.90 -14.34
N GLY A 322 -3.87 -11.18 -15.44
CA GLY A 322 -5.00 -10.34 -15.80
C GLY A 322 -5.18 -10.30 -17.31
N GLU A 323 -6.33 -9.79 -17.77
CA GLU A 323 -6.57 -9.55 -19.19
C GLU A 323 -5.44 -8.66 -19.74
N GLY A 324 -4.70 -9.15 -20.74
CA GLY A 324 -3.52 -8.46 -21.31
C GLY A 324 -2.19 -8.59 -20.56
N MET A 325 -2.09 -9.27 -19.41
CA MET A 325 -0.85 -9.40 -18.62
C MET A 325 -0.12 -10.76 -18.70
N GLY A 326 -0.51 -11.62 -19.64
CA GLY A 326 0.09 -12.94 -19.84
C GLY A 326 -0.77 -14.10 -19.30
N GLY A 327 -0.22 -15.32 -19.36
CA GLY A 327 -0.91 -16.54 -18.92
C GLY A 327 -1.04 -16.63 -17.41
N ARG A 328 -2.10 -17.30 -16.93
CA ARG A 328 -2.29 -17.59 -15.50
C ARG A 328 -1.42 -18.78 -15.10
N SER A 329 -0.75 -18.69 -13.97
CA SER A 329 0.08 -19.80 -13.46
C SER A 329 -0.73 -20.77 -12.62
N SER A 330 -0.31 -22.04 -12.60
CA SER A 330 -0.82 -23.01 -11.62
C SER A 330 -0.44 -22.58 -10.20
N ALA A 331 -1.17 -23.06 -9.19
CA ALA A 331 -0.83 -22.80 -7.79
C ALA A 331 0.60 -23.26 -7.45
N GLN A 332 1.07 -24.36 -8.05
CA GLN A 332 2.42 -24.88 -7.81
C GLN A 332 3.49 -23.95 -8.38
N ASP A 333 3.26 -23.41 -9.57
CA ASP A 333 4.22 -22.51 -10.22
C ASP A 333 4.24 -21.14 -9.54
N ALA A 334 3.08 -20.65 -9.09
CA ALA A 334 2.98 -19.44 -8.27
C ALA A 334 3.71 -19.60 -6.93
N TYR A 335 3.59 -20.77 -6.28
CA TYR A 335 4.33 -21.08 -5.06
C TYR A 335 5.85 -21.11 -5.30
N LYS A 336 6.31 -21.80 -6.35
CA LYS A 336 7.74 -21.82 -6.73
C LYS A 336 8.28 -20.41 -7.01
N ALA A 337 7.50 -19.58 -7.72
CA ALA A 337 7.85 -18.19 -7.99
C ALA A 337 7.93 -17.37 -6.68
N GLY A 338 6.96 -17.54 -5.78
CA GLY A 338 6.96 -16.90 -4.47
C GLY A 338 8.19 -17.29 -3.63
N MET A 339 8.54 -18.56 -3.57
CA MET A 339 9.74 -19.02 -2.84
C MET A 339 11.04 -18.45 -3.43
N LYS A 340 11.14 -18.34 -4.76
CA LYS A 340 12.28 -17.67 -5.41
C LYS A 340 12.35 -16.17 -5.09
N ASN A 341 11.20 -15.50 -5.03
CA ASN A 341 11.12 -14.10 -4.61
C ASN A 341 11.57 -13.96 -3.15
N LEU A 342 11.20 -14.90 -2.27
CA LEU A 342 11.61 -14.94 -0.87
C LEU A 342 13.13 -15.14 -0.71
N GLU A 343 13.75 -16.02 -1.50
CA GLU A 343 15.21 -16.16 -1.51
C GLU A 343 15.90 -14.83 -1.86
N THR A 344 15.39 -14.13 -2.87
CA THR A 344 15.88 -12.82 -3.29
C THR A 344 15.66 -11.77 -2.19
N PHE A 345 14.49 -11.81 -1.53
CA PHE A 345 14.17 -10.94 -0.41
C PHE A 345 15.18 -11.11 0.73
N ILE A 346 15.43 -12.35 1.16
CA ILE A 346 16.36 -12.66 2.25
C ILE A 346 17.77 -12.16 1.92
N GLN A 347 18.24 -12.37 0.69
CA GLN A 347 19.55 -11.88 0.24
C GLN A 347 19.66 -10.34 0.34
N ASN A 348 18.64 -9.61 -0.10
CA ASN A 348 18.66 -8.15 -0.05
C ASN A 348 18.59 -7.61 1.39
N VAL A 349 17.78 -8.24 2.26
CA VAL A 349 17.75 -7.91 3.69
C VAL A 349 19.12 -8.17 4.34
N GLN A 350 19.76 -9.30 4.05
CA GLN A 350 21.10 -9.63 4.56
C GLN A 350 22.17 -8.64 4.07
N ASN A 351 22.00 -8.08 2.87
CA ASN A 351 22.86 -7.03 2.33
C ASN A 351 22.55 -5.63 2.90
N GLY A 352 21.56 -5.50 3.80
CA GLY A 352 21.18 -4.25 4.43
C GLY A 352 20.29 -3.33 3.59
N ASP A 353 19.61 -3.85 2.56
CA ASP A 353 18.66 -3.06 1.77
C ASP A 353 17.35 -2.86 2.55
N THR A 354 17.18 -1.68 3.14
CA THR A 354 16.02 -1.32 3.98
C THR A 354 14.71 -1.20 3.23
N ARG A 355 14.70 -1.33 1.90
CA ARG A 355 13.48 -1.33 1.07
C ARG A 355 12.77 -2.69 1.05
N TYR A 356 13.43 -3.73 1.54
CA TYR A 356 12.87 -5.08 1.63
C TYR A 356 12.34 -5.28 3.04
N MET A 357 11.03 -5.20 3.18
CA MET A 357 10.36 -5.13 4.49
C MET A 357 9.36 -6.27 4.63
N ILE A 358 9.21 -6.77 5.85
CA ILE A 358 8.23 -7.80 6.18
C ILE A 358 7.18 -7.22 7.11
N LEU A 359 5.92 -7.28 6.69
CA LEU A 359 4.78 -7.05 7.57
C LEU A 359 4.43 -8.38 8.23
N ASP A 360 4.85 -8.58 9.48
CA ASP A 360 4.33 -9.65 10.33
C ASP A 360 2.99 -9.19 10.95
N VAL A 361 1.90 -9.81 10.50
CA VAL A 361 0.55 -9.37 10.88
C VAL A 361 0.27 -9.62 12.36
N ARG A 362 0.74 -10.76 12.90
CA ARG A 362 0.54 -11.13 14.31
C ARG A 362 1.32 -10.19 15.22
N GLU A 363 2.57 -9.90 14.86
CA GLU A 363 3.40 -8.97 15.63
C GLU A 363 2.82 -7.55 15.57
N SER A 364 2.30 -7.11 14.41
CA SER A 364 1.64 -5.81 14.28
C SER A 364 0.40 -5.71 15.18
N ILE A 365 -0.43 -6.75 15.21
CA ILE A 365 -1.62 -6.82 16.09
C ILE A 365 -1.24 -6.81 17.56
N LYS A 366 -0.21 -7.57 17.94
CA LYS A 366 0.34 -7.55 19.31
C LYS A 366 0.82 -6.16 19.72
N ASN A 367 1.34 -5.39 18.76
CA ASN A 367 1.74 -4.00 18.95
C ASN A 367 0.59 -3.00 18.73
N GLY A 368 -0.67 -3.45 18.75
CA GLY A 368 -1.86 -2.59 18.77
C GLY A 368 -2.41 -2.19 17.40
N ALA A 369 -1.84 -2.67 16.29
CA ALA A 369 -2.35 -2.44 14.93
C ALA A 369 -3.52 -3.39 14.62
N LEU A 370 -4.67 -3.11 15.24
CA LEU A 370 -5.86 -3.95 15.15
C LEU A 370 -6.69 -3.64 13.90
N ALA A 371 -7.16 -4.70 13.24
CA ALA A 371 -8.08 -4.62 12.11
C ALA A 371 -9.37 -3.84 12.43
N MET A 372 -9.88 -3.10 11.45
CA MET A 372 -11.16 -2.42 11.56
C MET A 372 -12.34 -3.39 11.72
N GLU A 373 -13.39 -2.96 12.42
CA GLU A 373 -14.65 -3.71 12.49
C GLU A 373 -15.46 -3.51 11.22
N LEU A 374 -15.88 -4.60 10.59
CA LEU A 374 -16.71 -4.53 9.39
C LEU A 374 -17.98 -5.38 9.57
N LYS A 375 -19.13 -4.76 9.27
CA LYS A 375 -20.43 -5.40 9.39
C LYS A 375 -20.63 -6.46 8.32
N ASP A 376 -21.48 -7.42 8.63
CA ASP A 376 -21.95 -8.42 7.67
C ASP A 376 -22.78 -7.77 6.56
N ASP A 377 -22.83 -8.40 5.39
CA ASP A 377 -23.54 -7.91 4.22
C ASP A 377 -24.07 -9.07 3.38
N ASN A 378 -25.41 -9.19 3.32
CA ASN A 378 -26.09 -10.28 2.62
C ASN A 378 -25.80 -10.28 1.11
N PHE A 379 -25.64 -9.11 0.48
CA PHE A 379 -25.32 -9.01 -0.93
C PHE A 379 -23.89 -9.49 -1.21
N LEU A 380 -22.94 -9.12 -0.34
CA LEU A 380 -21.57 -9.63 -0.45
C LEU A 380 -21.52 -11.14 -0.21
N ARG A 381 -22.30 -11.70 0.74
CA ARG A 381 -22.42 -13.15 0.93
C ARG A 381 -22.90 -13.88 -0.32
N GLN A 382 -23.94 -13.36 -0.98
CA GLN A 382 -24.44 -13.93 -2.24
C GLN A 382 -23.37 -13.93 -3.32
N LYS A 383 -22.57 -12.86 -3.44
CA LYS A 383 -21.41 -12.85 -4.35
C LYS A 383 -20.37 -13.91 -4.00
N ILE A 384 -20.12 -14.15 -2.72
CA ILE A 384 -19.23 -15.26 -2.30
C ILE A 384 -19.82 -16.60 -2.71
N ASP A 385 -21.14 -16.82 -2.60
CA ASP A 385 -21.78 -18.05 -3.08
C ASP A 385 -21.62 -18.23 -4.60
N GLU A 386 -21.83 -17.17 -5.39
CA GLU A 386 -21.58 -17.18 -6.84
C GLU A 386 -20.12 -17.51 -7.18
N ILE A 387 -19.18 -16.93 -6.42
CA ILE A 387 -17.75 -17.23 -6.57
C ILE A 387 -17.47 -18.70 -6.22
N ALA A 388 -18.03 -19.21 -5.12
CA ALA A 388 -17.79 -20.55 -4.63
C ALA A 388 -18.32 -21.64 -5.58
N GLN A 389 -19.25 -21.33 -6.47
CA GLN A 389 -19.66 -22.25 -7.55
C GLN A 389 -18.51 -22.59 -8.51
N SER A 390 -17.55 -21.67 -8.69
CA SER A 390 -16.37 -21.90 -9.53
C SER A 390 -15.33 -22.84 -8.91
N PHE A 391 -15.46 -23.17 -7.62
CA PHE A 391 -14.46 -23.97 -6.91
C PHE A 391 -14.59 -25.47 -7.18
N ASP A 392 -15.73 -25.91 -7.69
CA ASP A 392 -16.02 -27.32 -7.91
C ASP A 392 -15.05 -27.91 -8.97
N GLY A 393 -14.25 -28.90 -8.57
CA GLY A 393 -13.23 -29.54 -9.40
C GLY A 393 -11.98 -30.04 -8.66
N GLY A 394 -11.80 -29.68 -7.38
CA GLY A 394 -10.72 -30.17 -6.50
C GLY A 394 -9.31 -29.71 -6.86
N VAL A 395 -8.45 -29.56 -5.85
CA VAL A 395 -6.98 -29.44 -6.03
C VAL A 395 -6.42 -30.83 -6.38
N PRO A 396 -5.47 -30.97 -7.33
CA PRO A 396 -4.79 -32.25 -7.55
C PRO A 396 -4.13 -32.75 -6.25
N ASN A 397 -4.48 -33.97 -5.82
CA ASN A 397 -4.06 -34.58 -4.55
C ASN A 397 -2.55 -34.89 -4.41
N ASN A 398 -1.67 -34.39 -5.28
CA ASN A 398 -0.25 -34.70 -5.27
C ASN A 398 0.59 -33.42 -5.24
N VAL A 399 0.60 -32.72 -4.11
CA VAL A 399 1.69 -31.78 -3.78
C VAL A 399 2.84 -32.61 -3.20
N ALA A 400 3.58 -33.28 -4.07
CA ALA A 400 4.88 -33.82 -3.68
C ALA A 400 5.83 -32.63 -3.53
N LEU A 401 6.14 -32.27 -2.28
CA LEU A 401 7.20 -31.33 -1.95
C LEU A 401 8.54 -31.97 -2.30
N SER A 402 9.07 -31.63 -3.47
CA SER A 402 10.45 -31.94 -3.81
C SER A 402 11.34 -31.03 -2.97
N ASN A 403 11.98 -31.61 -1.93
CA ASN A 403 13.14 -31.00 -1.30
C ASN A 403 14.16 -30.66 -2.39
N VAL A 404 14.52 -29.38 -2.48
CA VAL A 404 15.57 -28.90 -3.38
C VAL A 404 16.91 -29.39 -2.83
N SER A 405 17.35 -30.55 -3.31
CA SER A 405 18.76 -30.94 -3.30
C SER A 405 19.36 -30.54 -4.65
N THR A 406 20.38 -29.70 -4.60
CA THR A 406 21.29 -29.38 -5.69
C THR A 406 21.85 -30.66 -6.30
N ASP A 407 21.68 -30.85 -7.61
CA ASP A 407 22.69 -31.51 -8.43
C ASP A 407 22.57 -31.17 -9.91
N ASN A 408 23.71 -30.77 -10.47
CA ASN A 408 24.01 -30.65 -11.88
C ASN A 408 24.08 -32.05 -12.51
N ASN A 409 23.36 -32.32 -13.60
CA ASN A 409 23.98 -32.92 -14.78
C ASN A 409 23.10 -32.86 -16.03
N GLY A 410 23.75 -32.66 -17.18
CA GLY A 410 23.13 -32.56 -18.49
C GLY A 410 22.78 -33.90 -19.13
N GLY A 411 22.08 -33.83 -20.27
CA GLY A 411 21.87 -34.96 -21.17
C GLY A 411 20.73 -34.70 -22.15
N GLY A 412 21.06 -34.56 -23.43
CA GLY A 412 20.13 -34.26 -24.52
C GLY A 412 19.39 -35.46 -25.14
N GLY A 413 18.56 -35.13 -26.13
CA GLY A 413 17.77 -36.04 -26.99
C GLY A 413 16.30 -35.61 -26.97
N GLY A 414 15.63 -35.19 -28.04
CA GLY A 414 15.82 -35.41 -29.47
C GLY A 414 14.73 -36.36 -29.99
N GLY A 415 13.69 -35.83 -30.64
CA GLY A 415 12.87 -36.61 -31.59
C GLY A 415 11.34 -36.38 -31.59
N GLY A 416 10.84 -35.79 -32.70
CA GLY A 416 9.54 -36.04 -33.35
C GLY A 416 8.29 -35.47 -32.65
N GLY A 417 7.49 -34.56 -33.21
CA GLY A 417 7.13 -34.38 -34.61
C GLY A 417 5.64 -34.72 -34.77
N ASN A 418 4.76 -33.71 -34.76
CA ASN A 418 3.48 -33.79 -35.48
C ASN A 418 3.07 -32.39 -35.96
N THR A 419 3.30 -32.17 -37.25
CA THR A 419 2.88 -31.00 -38.01
C THR A 419 1.39 -31.07 -38.30
N ASN A 420 0.64 -30.00 -38.02
CA ASN A 420 -0.63 -29.78 -38.68
C ASN A 420 -0.64 -28.38 -39.33
N THR A 421 -0.77 -28.39 -40.65
CA THR A 421 -0.67 -27.27 -41.58
C THR A 421 -2.04 -26.68 -41.87
N GLY A 422 -2.19 -25.35 -41.71
CA GLY A 422 -3.26 -24.57 -42.34
C GLY A 422 -3.84 -23.46 -41.47
N SER A 423 -3.47 -22.21 -41.71
CA SER A 423 -4.27 -21.06 -41.25
C SER A 423 -4.14 -19.90 -42.24
N GLY A 424 -5.21 -19.67 -43.03
CA GLY A 424 -5.32 -18.51 -43.91
C GLY A 424 -5.30 -17.20 -43.14
N LEU A 425 -4.88 -16.11 -43.80
CA LEU A 425 -4.87 -14.77 -43.23
C LEU A 425 -6.30 -14.37 -42.79
N PRO A 426 -6.45 -13.63 -41.67
CA PRO A 426 -7.74 -13.09 -41.27
C PRO A 426 -8.37 -12.26 -42.38
N SER A 427 -9.71 -12.27 -42.47
CA SER A 427 -10.43 -11.45 -43.45
C SER A 427 -10.06 -9.97 -43.32
N GLY A 428 -9.77 -9.33 -44.45
CA GLY A 428 -9.34 -7.92 -44.51
C GLY A 428 -7.87 -7.67 -44.16
N TYR A 429 -7.04 -8.71 -43.98
CA TYR A 429 -5.60 -8.57 -43.76
C TYR A 429 -4.80 -8.76 -45.05
N ARG A 430 -3.64 -8.09 -45.15
CA ARG A 430 -2.62 -8.27 -46.18
C ARG A 430 -1.41 -8.99 -45.60
N SER A 431 -0.67 -9.71 -46.44
CA SER A 431 0.56 -10.39 -46.03
C SER A 431 1.77 -9.47 -46.21
N TYR A 432 2.65 -9.43 -45.22
CA TYR A 432 4.01 -8.93 -45.35
C TYR A 432 5.00 -10.11 -45.38
N GLN A 433 5.96 -10.04 -46.30
CA GLN A 433 7.07 -10.98 -46.39
C GLN A 433 8.40 -10.25 -46.26
N GLY A 434 9.23 -10.69 -45.32
CA GLY A 434 10.52 -10.09 -45.00
C GLY A 434 11.31 -10.99 -44.03
N PRO A 435 12.16 -10.42 -43.16
CA PRO A 435 12.90 -11.19 -42.13
C PRO A 435 11.99 -12.04 -41.23
N VAL A 436 10.74 -11.59 -41.08
CA VAL A 436 9.60 -12.32 -40.51
C VAL A 436 8.39 -12.10 -41.42
N SER A 437 7.50 -13.08 -41.49
CA SER A 437 6.26 -12.97 -42.26
C SER A 437 5.07 -12.82 -41.33
N PHE A 438 4.12 -11.93 -41.66
CA PHE A 438 2.92 -11.72 -40.86
C PHE A 438 1.79 -11.08 -41.66
N GLY A 439 0.56 -11.26 -41.20
CA GLY A 439 -0.62 -10.55 -41.67
C GLY A 439 -0.81 -9.23 -40.92
N TYR A 440 -1.20 -8.17 -41.62
CA TYR A 440 -1.56 -6.87 -41.04
C TYR A 440 -2.86 -6.33 -41.66
N PRO A 441 -3.62 -5.46 -40.96
CA PRO A 441 -4.86 -4.93 -41.51
C PRO A 441 -4.65 -4.25 -42.87
N GLY A 442 -5.46 -4.58 -43.86
CA GLY A 442 -5.31 -4.08 -45.23
C GLY A 442 -5.54 -2.58 -45.39
N SER A 443 -6.11 -1.93 -44.37
CA SER A 443 -6.27 -0.47 -44.28
C SER A 443 -5.01 0.25 -43.78
N TRP A 444 -4.00 -0.47 -43.30
CA TRP A 444 -2.75 0.12 -42.85
C TRP A 444 -1.80 0.38 -44.01
N SER A 445 -1.00 1.44 -43.90
CA SER A 445 0.00 1.81 -44.88
C SER A 445 1.41 1.69 -44.29
N SER A 446 2.38 1.40 -45.16
CA SER A 446 3.80 1.46 -44.79
C SER A 446 4.24 2.91 -44.66
N LEU A 447 4.93 3.25 -43.58
CA LEU A 447 5.49 4.58 -43.40
C LEU A 447 6.82 4.71 -44.16
N PRO A 448 7.11 5.89 -44.76
CA PRO A 448 8.42 6.17 -45.31
C PRO A 448 9.46 6.14 -44.17
N ARG A 449 10.66 5.67 -44.47
CA ARG A 449 11.73 5.55 -43.47
C ARG A 449 12.13 6.94 -42.99
N ASP A 450 12.18 7.11 -41.67
CA ASP A 450 12.67 8.32 -41.02
C ASP A 450 14.17 8.18 -40.66
N ALA A 451 14.91 9.28 -40.67
CA ALA A 451 16.32 9.32 -40.27
C ALA A 451 16.50 9.02 -38.76
N TYR A 452 15.47 9.24 -37.95
CA TYR A 452 15.48 8.97 -36.50
C TYR A 452 15.04 7.55 -36.13
N TRP A 453 14.74 6.69 -37.10
CA TRP A 453 14.44 5.28 -36.81
C TRP A 453 15.70 4.54 -36.39
N MET A 454 15.52 3.57 -35.48
CA MET A 454 16.57 2.62 -35.16
C MET A 454 17.06 1.95 -36.46
N PRO A 455 18.38 1.85 -36.72
CA PRO A 455 18.89 1.27 -37.96
C PRO A 455 18.37 -0.15 -38.23
N GLN A 456 18.12 -0.91 -37.16
CA GLN A 456 17.58 -2.28 -37.17
C GLN A 456 16.07 -2.32 -37.41
N CYS A 457 15.35 -1.21 -37.31
CA CYS A 457 13.95 -1.08 -37.73
C CYS A 457 13.90 -0.89 -39.25
N THR A 458 13.42 -1.91 -39.95
CA THR A 458 13.46 -2.00 -41.42
C THR A 458 12.17 -1.53 -42.07
N ARG A 459 11.03 -1.70 -41.40
CA ARG A 459 9.70 -1.29 -41.86
C ARG A 459 8.80 -0.94 -40.68
N VAL A 460 7.87 0.00 -40.90
CA VAL A 460 6.76 0.28 -39.99
C VAL A 460 5.48 0.35 -40.81
N PHE A 461 4.44 -0.33 -40.34
CA PHE A 461 3.07 -0.20 -40.87
C PHE A 461 2.20 0.42 -39.80
N SER A 462 1.26 1.28 -40.19
CA SER A 462 0.40 1.97 -39.23
C SER A 462 -1.01 2.18 -39.77
N ASN A 463 -1.98 2.31 -38.86
CA ASN A 463 -3.30 2.82 -39.18
C ASN A 463 -3.23 4.29 -39.67
N GLY A 464 -4.28 4.77 -40.33
CA GLY A 464 -4.34 6.13 -40.86
C GLY A 464 -4.19 7.23 -39.80
N ALA A 465 -4.59 6.96 -38.55
CA ALA A 465 -4.48 7.88 -37.42
C ALA A 465 -3.07 7.92 -36.78
N ARG A 466 -2.15 7.04 -37.19
CA ARG A 466 -0.80 6.91 -36.60
C ARG A 466 -0.78 6.66 -35.09
N THR A 467 -1.75 5.89 -34.62
CA THR A 467 -1.92 5.56 -33.20
C THR A 467 -1.70 4.08 -32.89
N THR A 468 -1.61 3.24 -33.92
CA THR A 468 -1.29 1.82 -33.79
C THR A 468 -0.42 1.39 -34.96
N TYR A 469 0.63 0.66 -34.66
CA TYR A 469 1.67 0.32 -35.62
C TYR A 469 2.24 -1.08 -35.37
N VAL A 470 2.93 -1.59 -36.40
CA VAL A 470 3.83 -2.74 -36.30
C VAL A 470 5.15 -2.37 -36.92
N GLU A 471 6.20 -2.47 -36.12
CA GLU A 471 7.59 -2.26 -36.50
C GLU A 471 8.25 -3.60 -36.80
N VAL A 472 9.06 -3.66 -37.84
CA VAL A 472 9.74 -4.87 -38.29
C VAL A 472 11.24 -4.70 -38.07
N TYR A 473 11.80 -5.58 -37.26
CA TYR A 473 13.19 -5.51 -36.83
C TYR A 473 14.05 -6.63 -37.41
N ASN A 474 15.30 -6.29 -37.73
CA ASN A 474 16.34 -7.24 -38.09
C ASN A 474 17.66 -6.86 -37.39
N PHE A 475 18.19 -7.78 -36.58
CA PHE A 475 19.35 -7.61 -35.71
C PHE A 475 20.47 -8.61 -36.08
N PRO A 476 21.36 -8.27 -37.04
CA PRO A 476 22.46 -9.14 -37.43
C PRO A 476 23.47 -9.35 -36.29
N GLY A 477 23.90 -10.59 -36.08
CA GLY A 477 24.89 -10.96 -35.05
C GLY A 477 24.36 -11.00 -33.61
N TYR A 478 23.05 -10.85 -33.41
CA TYR A 478 22.42 -10.96 -32.10
C TYR A 478 22.06 -12.41 -31.80
N SER A 479 22.26 -12.84 -30.55
CA SER A 479 22.14 -14.24 -30.11
C SER A 479 20.82 -14.54 -29.40
N SER A 480 20.06 -13.53 -28.99
CA SER A 480 18.79 -13.71 -28.26
C SER A 480 17.85 -12.53 -28.40
N GLY A 481 16.56 -12.79 -28.15
CA GLY A 481 15.53 -11.73 -28.09
C GLY A 481 15.83 -10.71 -26.99
N GLN A 482 16.41 -11.15 -25.87
CA GLN A 482 16.84 -10.26 -24.78
C GLN A 482 17.91 -9.27 -25.25
N GLN A 483 18.88 -9.73 -26.05
CA GLN A 483 19.91 -8.86 -26.61
C GLN A 483 19.29 -7.82 -27.56
N ALA A 484 18.30 -8.21 -28.37
CA ALA A 484 17.57 -7.30 -29.25
C ALA A 484 16.80 -6.25 -28.45
N MET A 485 16.10 -6.67 -27.39
CA MET A 485 15.36 -5.75 -26.51
C MET A 485 16.28 -4.76 -25.78
N ASN A 486 17.44 -5.21 -25.31
CA ASN A 486 18.45 -4.32 -24.72
C ASN A 486 18.96 -3.26 -25.71
N ALA A 487 19.08 -3.59 -27.00
CA ALA A 487 19.45 -2.62 -28.02
C ALA A 487 18.34 -1.59 -28.29
N ILE A 488 17.08 -2.02 -28.30
CA ILE A 488 15.92 -1.13 -28.41
C ILE A 488 15.87 -0.17 -27.21
N GLN A 489 16.02 -0.70 -26.00
CA GLN A 489 16.03 0.11 -24.77
C GLN A 489 17.13 1.18 -24.81
N ARG A 490 18.37 0.82 -25.17
CA ARG A 490 19.47 1.78 -25.31
C ARG A 490 19.19 2.85 -26.37
N PHE A 491 18.64 2.45 -27.51
CA PHE A 491 18.31 3.39 -28.58
C PHE A 491 17.27 4.41 -28.12
N VAL A 492 16.19 3.97 -27.48
CA VAL A 492 15.14 4.84 -26.96
C VAL A 492 15.67 5.73 -25.82
N SER A 493 16.53 5.23 -24.94
CA SER A 493 17.16 6.03 -23.89
C SER A 493 18.05 7.14 -24.42
N ASN A 494 18.77 6.91 -25.52
CA ASN A 494 19.55 7.97 -26.17
C ASN A 494 18.67 9.09 -26.77
N LEU A 495 17.39 8.82 -27.01
CA LEU A 495 16.40 9.80 -27.46
C LEU A 495 15.63 10.44 -26.29
N GLY A 496 16.04 10.20 -25.04
CA GLY A 496 15.37 10.73 -23.84
C GLY A 496 14.11 9.96 -23.42
N GLY A 497 13.89 8.76 -23.97
CA GLY A 497 12.79 7.88 -23.63
C GLY A 497 13.18 6.76 -22.66
N TYR A 498 12.19 6.01 -22.19
CA TYR A 498 12.41 4.84 -21.34
C TYR A 498 11.59 3.65 -21.84
N VAL A 499 12.19 2.46 -21.82
CA VAL A 499 11.54 1.21 -22.22
C VAL A 499 11.52 0.27 -21.03
N GLN A 500 10.33 -0.14 -20.61
CA GLN A 500 10.13 -1.22 -19.64
C GLN A 500 9.56 -2.43 -20.36
N TYR A 501 10.11 -3.60 -20.10
CA TYR A 501 9.58 -4.82 -20.69
C TYR A 501 9.86 -6.04 -19.83
N GLN A 502 9.06 -7.07 -20.04
CA GLN A 502 9.24 -8.39 -19.46
C GLN A 502 9.06 -9.46 -20.54
N SER A 503 9.72 -10.61 -20.37
CA SER A 503 9.48 -11.74 -21.25
C SER A 503 8.08 -12.30 -20.97
N ALA A 504 7.30 -12.45 -22.03
CA ALA A 504 5.94 -13.02 -22.01
C ALA A 504 5.93 -14.50 -22.43
N GLY A 505 7.10 -15.14 -22.51
CA GLY A 505 7.26 -16.54 -22.88
C GLY A 505 7.67 -16.76 -24.34
N GLN A 506 7.38 -17.96 -24.87
CA GLN A 506 7.66 -18.34 -26.25
C GLN A 506 6.41 -18.79 -26.97
N SER A 507 6.26 -18.41 -28.24
CA SER A 507 5.14 -18.80 -29.09
C SER A 507 5.59 -18.94 -30.54
N GLY A 508 5.32 -20.08 -31.17
CA GLY A 508 5.58 -20.29 -32.60
C GLY A 508 7.05 -20.12 -33.04
N GLY A 509 8.03 -20.39 -32.16
CA GLY A 509 9.45 -20.18 -32.43
C GLY A 509 9.95 -18.75 -32.15
N PHE A 510 9.09 -17.88 -31.62
CA PHE A 510 9.42 -16.52 -31.19
C PHE A 510 9.49 -16.43 -29.68
N THR A 511 10.45 -15.67 -29.16
CA THR A 511 10.43 -15.15 -27.79
C THR A 511 9.59 -13.88 -27.78
N VAL A 512 8.56 -13.85 -26.94
CA VAL A 512 7.61 -12.76 -26.84
C VAL A 512 7.94 -11.88 -25.63
N PHE A 513 7.74 -10.58 -25.78
CA PHE A 513 7.95 -9.57 -24.75
C PHE A 513 6.75 -8.64 -24.72
N ASN A 514 6.32 -8.27 -23.53
CA ASN A 514 5.35 -7.20 -23.34
C ASN A 514 6.07 -6.02 -22.71
N GLY A 515 5.75 -4.81 -23.16
CA GLY A 515 6.39 -3.64 -22.60
C GLY A 515 5.71 -2.33 -22.92
N THR A 516 6.29 -1.30 -22.32
CA THR A 516 5.90 0.08 -22.50
C THR A 516 7.11 0.91 -22.92
N THR A 517 6.87 1.91 -23.76
CA THR A 517 7.86 2.91 -24.12
C THR A 517 7.31 4.29 -23.78
N THR A 518 8.00 5.06 -22.94
CA THR A 518 7.60 6.41 -22.53
C THR A 518 8.58 7.43 -23.09
N VAL A 519 8.08 8.49 -23.74
CA VAL A 519 8.88 9.60 -24.28
C VAL A 519 8.16 10.91 -23.99
N GLY A 520 8.76 11.77 -23.15
CA GLY A 520 8.12 13.00 -22.68
C GLY A 520 6.81 12.72 -21.93
N ASN A 521 5.72 13.42 -22.29
CA ASN A 521 4.39 13.28 -21.67
C ASN A 521 3.51 12.18 -22.31
N GLY A 522 4.06 11.39 -23.23
CA GLY A 522 3.35 10.34 -23.96
C GLY A 522 4.06 8.99 -23.91
N GLY A 523 3.41 7.96 -24.42
CA GLY A 523 4.01 6.64 -24.50
C GLY A 523 3.16 5.62 -25.24
N LEU A 524 3.68 4.40 -25.26
CA LEU A 524 3.28 3.31 -26.12
C LEU A 524 3.18 2.03 -25.29
N ASN A 525 2.08 1.29 -25.42
CA ASN A 525 2.00 -0.11 -24.99
C ASN A 525 2.28 -0.99 -26.19
N TRP A 526 3.15 -1.99 -26.04
CA TRP A 526 3.54 -2.85 -27.17
C TRP A 526 3.79 -4.30 -26.75
N VAL A 527 3.65 -5.18 -27.73
CA VAL A 527 4.07 -6.59 -27.67
C VAL A 527 5.11 -6.82 -28.77
N ALA A 528 6.27 -7.36 -28.42
CA ALA A 528 7.32 -7.69 -29.36
C ALA A 528 7.53 -9.21 -29.42
N ALA A 529 7.88 -9.72 -30.60
CA ALA A 529 8.14 -11.14 -30.82
C ALA A 529 9.36 -11.31 -31.70
N PHE A 530 10.38 -12.01 -31.19
CA PHE A 530 11.67 -12.20 -31.86
C PHE A 530 12.01 -13.67 -32.03
N LYS A 531 12.39 -14.09 -33.24
CA LYS A 531 12.92 -15.43 -33.53
C LYS A 531 14.39 -15.36 -33.93
N SER A 532 15.11 -16.44 -33.70
CA SER A 532 16.45 -16.62 -34.26
C SER A 532 16.36 -16.72 -35.78
N THR A 533 17.32 -16.11 -36.45
CA THR A 533 17.62 -16.30 -37.87
C THR A 533 18.99 -16.96 -37.97
N GLY A 534 19.37 -17.45 -39.14
CA GLY A 534 20.69 -18.08 -39.33
C GLY A 534 21.87 -17.16 -38.98
N ASN A 535 21.69 -15.84 -39.00
CA ASN A 535 22.75 -14.84 -38.80
C ASN A 535 22.38 -13.74 -37.78
N GLY A 536 21.42 -13.95 -36.88
CA GLY A 536 20.99 -12.92 -35.92
C GLY A 536 19.57 -13.12 -35.40
N MET A 537 18.90 -12.05 -34.96
CA MET A 537 17.50 -12.07 -34.54
C MET A 537 16.61 -11.26 -35.49
N ALA A 538 15.39 -11.70 -35.75
CA ALA A 538 14.39 -10.92 -36.46
C ALA A 538 13.04 -10.99 -35.76
N GLY A 539 12.23 -9.95 -35.87
CA GLY A 539 11.00 -9.87 -35.10
C GLY A 539 10.12 -8.69 -35.46
N VAL A 540 9.00 -8.58 -34.76
CA VAL A 540 8.14 -7.40 -34.82
C VAL A 540 7.92 -6.82 -33.43
N ALA A 541 7.64 -5.52 -33.36
CA ALA A 541 7.01 -4.88 -32.21
C ALA A 541 5.68 -4.27 -32.65
N ILE A 542 4.58 -4.67 -32.02
CA ILE A 542 3.24 -4.20 -32.33
C ILE A 542 2.79 -3.33 -31.18
N GLY A 543 2.55 -2.05 -31.44
CA GLY A 543 2.32 -1.05 -30.41
C GLY A 543 1.18 -0.10 -30.70
N ALA A 544 0.68 0.51 -29.64
CA ALA A 544 -0.31 1.57 -29.70
C ALA A 544 0.00 2.67 -28.69
N ASN A 545 -0.38 3.91 -29.00
CA ASN A 545 -0.26 5.03 -28.07
C ASN A 545 -1.08 4.75 -26.79
N PHE A 546 -0.65 5.30 -25.66
CA PHE A 546 -1.41 5.24 -24.41
C PHE A 546 -2.86 5.72 -24.63
N GLY A 547 -3.81 4.98 -24.02
CA GLY A 547 -5.24 5.21 -24.20
C GLY A 547 -5.86 4.62 -25.47
N VAL A 548 -5.07 4.00 -26.36
CA VAL A 548 -5.57 3.34 -27.58
C VAL A 548 -5.59 1.83 -27.39
N ASN A 549 -6.79 1.24 -27.43
CA ASN A 549 -6.94 -0.21 -27.36
C ASN A 549 -6.66 -0.86 -28.73
N ALA A 550 -5.52 -1.54 -28.84
CA ALA A 550 -5.11 -2.29 -30.02
C ALA A 550 -4.90 -3.79 -29.76
N GLU A 551 -5.33 -4.31 -28.60
CA GLU A 551 -4.99 -5.66 -28.14
C GLU A 551 -5.48 -6.74 -29.11
N ALA A 552 -6.74 -6.64 -29.55
CA ALA A 552 -7.31 -7.56 -30.52
C ALA A 552 -6.59 -7.52 -31.89
N THR A 553 -6.07 -6.35 -32.28
CA THR A 553 -5.29 -6.20 -33.52
C THR A 553 -3.90 -6.80 -33.36
N ALA A 554 -3.25 -6.57 -32.22
CA ALA A 554 -1.94 -7.12 -31.92
C ALA A 554 -1.97 -8.66 -31.87
N GLN A 555 -2.98 -9.25 -31.23
CA GLN A 555 -3.15 -10.71 -31.17
C GLN A 555 -3.38 -11.32 -32.56
N LYS A 556 -4.19 -10.67 -33.41
CA LYS A 556 -4.40 -11.12 -34.79
C LYS A 556 -3.12 -11.07 -35.60
N ILE A 557 -2.31 -10.02 -35.48
CA ILE A 557 -1.00 -9.95 -36.16
C ILE A 557 -0.07 -11.06 -35.62
N LEU A 558 0.06 -11.22 -34.31
CA LEU A 558 0.92 -12.24 -33.69
C LEU A 558 0.52 -13.68 -34.08
N SER A 559 -0.77 -14.00 -34.18
CA SER A 559 -1.22 -15.33 -34.59
C SER A 559 -0.80 -15.71 -36.01
N THR A 560 -0.54 -14.71 -36.86
CA THR A 560 -0.10 -14.90 -38.26
C THR A 560 1.42 -14.88 -38.43
N LEU A 561 2.19 -14.68 -37.35
CA LEU A 561 3.63 -14.53 -37.39
C LEU A 561 4.32 -15.85 -37.80
N ARG A 562 5.29 -15.79 -38.72
CA ARG A 562 6.02 -16.95 -39.25
C ARG A 562 7.51 -16.68 -39.45
#